data_AF-A0A1S2WTW4-F1
#
_entry.id   AF-A0A1S2WTW4-F1
#
_cell.length_a   1.000
_cell.length_b   1.000
_cell.length_c   1.000
_cell.angle_alpha   90.00
_cell.angle_beta   90.00
_cell.angle_gamma   90.00
#
_symmetry.space_group_name_H-M   'P 1'
#
loop_
_entity.id
_entity.type
_entity.pdbx_description
1 polymer ?
#
loop_
_entity_poly.entity_id
_entity_poly.type
_entity_poly.pdbx_seq_one_letter_code
_entity_poly.pdbx_strand_id
1 'polypeptide(L)'
;MNNIDKNFETLVMNISLYYQQEYQFITSKLNNCLKITKKLINNGISKRTDVYNLTFLIQEIKYSTNYIFSDKTSYLSETILLILKHISNSDNYDEIKNHLKTLKILIEKYKLTLEQDFSEKIKDIRTKDVTNITVKLFNKLTEEDIVSIDKDELVQIYSKTINNPNEALINEYIVFFNRLKTFLKELYSIKNFIPIKENPILSLLKLAYLIKNGFYKKKRLCNSDILLLKAFFSSKQDIKKLDTVNIYLKKDNNVKTLNKIQTTILSKDLGLIIDYIELQVFSISRFFYDFCISDIFFPSDNQQIDVTNSESLEQLICCFKKLPTILFDENMLYKKINTRDEPYRDIFTKNNYKESLQTIIENSPANLLTKIANKYFQMLLEVATIINIQLSKNDLELLLPFLDFERYFNEIAMEIAIKPGIDLQMLNKKISNIIKLSHSMIEAYNILKSREDDIINNGNFISLIDIDKLNFFINTKEFLTFKEIKIIKSFNNTDININKVLNKIDKNISNAKYQNASLNAKELTMQLLYKVYYSCPKLIGIHNLPPFSHNLYLMIKEIINSPALDNMKNKQESYWRI
;
A
#
# COMPACT_ATOMS: atom_id res chain seq x y z
N MET A 1 -15.76 35.68 -29.29
CA MET A 1 -15.62 35.00 -27.99
C MET A 1 -16.10 33.58 -28.18
N ASN A 2 -15.17 32.63 -28.34
CA ASN A 2 -15.52 31.22 -28.53
C ASN A 2 -15.94 30.64 -27.18
N ASN A 3 -17.17 30.13 -27.10
CA ASN A 3 -17.68 29.39 -25.95
C ASN A 3 -16.71 28.27 -25.58
N ILE A 4 -15.94 28.47 -24.52
CA ILE A 4 -15.26 27.38 -23.83
C ILE A 4 -16.38 26.66 -23.05
N ASP A 5 -16.50 25.36 -23.24
CA ASP A 5 -17.45 24.51 -22.51
C ASP A 5 -17.22 24.67 -20.99
N LYS A 6 -18.27 24.93 -20.21
CA LYS A 6 -18.19 25.05 -18.73
C LYS A 6 -17.53 23.82 -18.09
N ASN A 7 -17.69 22.65 -18.72
CA ASN A 7 -17.06 21.42 -18.27
C ASN A 7 -15.52 21.48 -18.45
N PHE A 8 -15.05 22.13 -19.50
CA PHE A 8 -13.62 22.35 -19.74
C PHE A 8 -13.04 23.36 -18.76
N GLU A 9 -13.75 24.45 -18.46
CA GLU A 9 -13.32 25.41 -17.42
C GLU A 9 -13.22 24.75 -16.03
N THR A 10 -14.17 23.88 -15.70
CA THR A 10 -14.15 23.09 -14.45
C THR A 10 -12.96 22.13 -14.41
N LEU A 11 -12.67 21.44 -15.52
CA LEU A 11 -11.52 20.54 -15.65
C LEU A 11 -10.19 21.30 -15.49
N VAL A 12 -10.07 22.48 -16.10
CA VAL A 12 -8.89 23.35 -15.99
C VAL A 12 -8.72 23.83 -14.55
N MET A 13 -9.80 24.22 -13.87
CA MET A 13 -9.74 24.62 -12.46
C MET A 13 -9.29 23.47 -11.54
N ASN A 14 -9.72 22.24 -11.82
CA ASN A 14 -9.27 21.05 -11.08
C ASN A 14 -7.78 20.75 -11.27
N ILE A 15 -7.17 21.14 -12.39
CA ILE A 15 -5.72 20.97 -12.59
C ILE A 15 -4.88 21.77 -11.58
N SER A 16 -5.40 22.88 -11.07
CA SER A 16 -4.72 23.62 -10.01
C SER A 16 -4.55 22.80 -8.71
N LEU A 17 -5.47 21.87 -8.43
CA LEU A 17 -5.36 20.95 -7.29
C LEU A 17 -4.28 19.90 -7.53
N TYR A 18 -4.15 19.41 -8.76
CA TYR A 18 -3.11 18.43 -9.11
C TYR A 18 -1.70 19.03 -8.98
N TYR A 19 -1.50 20.30 -9.38
CA TYR A 19 -0.22 20.99 -9.13
C TYR A 19 0.12 21.04 -7.63
N GLN A 20 -0.86 21.33 -6.78
CA GLN A 20 -0.66 21.38 -5.33
C GLN A 20 -0.31 20.00 -4.76
N GLN A 21 -1.01 18.95 -5.18
CA GLN A 21 -0.74 17.57 -4.77
C GLN A 21 0.66 17.09 -5.23
N GLU A 22 1.03 17.39 -6.47
CA GLU A 22 2.34 17.03 -7.02
C GLU A 22 3.47 17.73 -6.23
N TYR A 23 3.32 19.03 -5.94
CA TYR A 23 4.25 19.76 -5.08
C TYR A 23 4.35 19.13 -3.67
N GLN A 24 3.22 18.83 -3.03
CA GLN A 24 3.19 18.19 -1.70
C GLN A 24 3.90 16.83 -1.70
N PHE A 25 3.71 16.03 -2.75
CA PHE A 25 4.38 14.75 -2.91
C PHE A 25 5.91 14.92 -2.99
N ILE A 26 6.40 15.82 -3.85
CA ILE A 26 7.84 16.08 -4.02
C ILE A 26 8.46 16.62 -2.72
N THR A 27 7.80 17.57 -2.09
CA THR A 27 8.29 18.18 -0.85
C THR A 27 8.33 17.19 0.31
N SER A 28 7.39 16.25 0.39
CA SER A 28 7.43 15.18 1.40
C SER A 28 8.72 14.33 1.29
N LYS A 29 9.12 13.99 0.05
CA LYS A 29 10.36 13.26 -0.22
C LYS A 29 11.60 14.07 0.15
N LEU A 30 11.64 15.35 -0.23
CA LEU A 30 12.74 16.25 0.14
C LEU A 30 12.83 16.47 1.65
N ASN A 31 11.71 16.58 2.36
CA ASN A 31 11.68 16.68 3.82
C ASN A 31 12.24 15.42 4.49
N ASN A 32 11.92 14.23 3.96
CA ASN A 32 12.52 12.98 4.42
C ASN A 32 14.04 12.95 4.16
N CYS A 33 14.48 13.37 2.97
CA CYS A 33 15.90 13.50 2.67
C CYS A 33 16.60 14.43 3.67
N LEU A 34 16.04 15.61 3.95
CA LEU A 34 16.56 16.56 4.93
C LEU A 34 16.66 15.97 6.34
N LYS A 35 15.67 15.17 6.76
CA LYS A 35 15.69 14.47 8.06
C LYS A 35 16.84 13.47 8.13
N ILE A 36 17.05 12.68 7.07
CA ILE A 36 18.15 11.70 6.99
C ILE A 36 19.50 12.42 6.92
N THR A 37 19.63 13.47 6.11
CA THR A 37 20.82 14.33 6.03
C THR A 37 21.21 14.86 7.42
N LYS A 38 20.25 15.40 8.18
CA LYS A 38 20.49 15.87 9.57
C LYS A 38 21.01 14.74 10.47
N LYS A 39 20.42 13.54 10.37
CA LYS A 39 20.86 12.37 11.14
C LYS A 39 22.30 11.97 10.82
N LEU A 40 22.67 11.93 9.53
CA LEU A 40 24.02 11.58 9.09
C LEU A 40 25.07 12.63 9.49
N ILE A 41 24.71 13.92 9.47
CA ILE A 41 25.59 15.00 9.97
C ILE A 41 25.88 14.84 11.46
N ASN A 42 24.87 14.49 12.26
CA ASN A 42 24.96 14.45 13.72
C ASN A 42 25.62 13.18 14.24
N ASN A 43 25.25 12.02 13.69
CA ASN A 43 25.64 10.71 14.23
C ASN A 43 26.91 10.14 13.59
N GLY A 44 27.42 10.76 12.51
CA GLY A 44 28.54 10.23 11.72
C GLY A 44 28.15 8.99 10.91
N ILE A 45 28.99 8.63 9.94
CA ILE A 45 28.84 7.41 9.14
C ILE A 45 29.85 6.42 9.72
N SER A 46 29.36 5.39 10.40
CA SER A 46 30.22 4.47 11.15
C SER A 46 29.96 3.00 10.84
N LYS A 47 28.80 2.70 10.27
CA LYS A 47 28.36 1.34 9.95
C LYS A 47 28.10 1.19 8.46
N ARG A 48 28.18 -0.06 7.99
CA ARG A 48 27.75 -0.48 6.65
C ARG A 48 26.36 0.03 6.27
N THR A 49 25.44 0.03 7.23
CA THR A 49 24.07 0.55 7.09
C THR A 49 24.02 2.05 6.86
N ASP A 50 24.96 2.83 7.42
CA ASP A 50 25.03 4.28 7.23
C ASP A 50 25.48 4.62 5.81
N VAL A 51 26.38 3.81 5.23
CA VAL A 51 26.82 3.90 3.83
C VAL A 51 25.68 3.57 2.86
N TYR A 52 24.83 2.61 3.22
CA TYR A 52 23.60 2.31 2.47
C TYR A 52 22.62 3.47 2.52
N ASN A 53 22.37 4.01 3.72
CA ASN A 53 21.51 5.17 3.92
C ASN A 53 22.00 6.40 3.14
N LEU A 54 23.32 6.62 3.13
CA LEU A 54 23.92 7.72 2.37
C LEU A 54 23.73 7.52 0.86
N THR A 55 23.92 6.31 0.35
CA THR A 55 23.73 6.02 -1.08
C THR A 55 22.28 6.18 -1.50
N PHE A 56 21.35 5.70 -0.67
CA PHE A 56 19.92 5.93 -0.86
C PHE A 56 19.60 7.43 -0.88
N LEU A 57 20.10 8.17 0.11
CA LEU A 57 19.92 9.61 0.20
C LEU A 57 20.42 10.33 -1.06
N ILE A 58 21.59 9.95 -1.58
CA ILE A 58 22.16 10.52 -2.81
C ILE A 58 21.23 10.28 -4.00
N GLN A 59 20.72 9.06 -4.17
CA GLN A 59 19.80 8.74 -5.28
C GLN A 59 18.43 9.41 -5.11
N GLU A 60 17.84 9.39 -3.91
CA GLU A 60 16.53 10.01 -3.69
C GLU A 60 16.59 11.53 -3.90
N ILE A 61 17.67 12.20 -3.46
CA ILE A 61 17.87 13.63 -3.75
C ILE A 61 18.04 13.85 -5.25
N LYS A 62 18.90 13.06 -5.93
CA LYS A 62 19.11 13.15 -7.38
C LYS A 62 17.77 13.17 -8.11
N TYR A 63 16.89 12.20 -7.84
CA TYR A 63 15.59 12.09 -8.51
C TYR A 63 14.55 13.10 -8.02
N SER A 64 14.59 13.50 -6.75
CA SER A 64 13.64 14.48 -6.20
C SER A 64 13.96 15.93 -6.60
N THR A 65 15.17 16.21 -7.08
CA THR A 65 15.59 17.52 -7.59
C THR A 65 15.71 17.52 -9.11
N ASN A 66 14.79 16.84 -9.79
CA ASN A 66 14.81 16.69 -11.25
C ASN A 66 14.02 17.77 -12.00
N TYR A 67 13.16 18.53 -11.33
CA TYR A 67 12.39 19.59 -11.96
C TYR A 67 13.25 20.83 -12.22
N ILE A 68 13.16 21.36 -13.44
CA ILE A 68 13.91 22.52 -13.92
C ILE A 68 12.96 23.54 -14.59
N PHE A 69 11.95 23.98 -13.83
CA PHE A 69 10.91 24.88 -14.37
C PHE A 69 11.40 26.29 -14.65
N SER A 70 12.46 26.74 -13.96
CA SER A 70 13.07 28.06 -14.04
C SER A 70 14.59 27.94 -14.06
N ASP A 71 15.29 29.00 -14.49
CA ASP A 71 16.77 29.05 -14.47
C ASP A 71 17.32 28.80 -13.07
N LYS A 72 16.57 29.23 -12.04
CA LYS A 72 16.94 29.05 -10.64
C LYS A 72 16.78 27.60 -10.18
N THR A 73 15.69 26.91 -10.52
CA THR A 73 15.57 25.46 -10.22
C THR A 73 16.57 24.64 -11.03
N SER A 74 16.88 25.05 -12.27
CA SER A 74 17.94 24.44 -13.09
C SER A 74 19.31 24.55 -12.43
N TYR A 75 19.73 25.78 -12.07
CA TYR A 75 21.00 26.03 -11.39
C TYR A 75 21.12 25.25 -10.07
N LEU A 76 20.07 25.26 -9.25
CA LEU A 76 20.05 24.54 -7.98
C LEU A 76 20.13 23.02 -8.19
N SER A 77 19.39 22.47 -9.15
CA SER A 77 19.45 21.05 -9.52
C SER A 77 20.88 20.65 -9.92
N GLU A 78 21.54 21.45 -10.77
CA GLU A 78 22.92 21.20 -11.20
C GLU A 78 23.92 21.28 -10.04
N THR A 79 23.80 22.31 -9.22
CA THR A 79 24.66 22.48 -8.03
C THR A 79 24.50 21.31 -7.07
N ILE A 80 23.25 20.85 -6.85
CA ILE A 80 22.96 19.67 -6.04
C ILE A 80 23.63 18.42 -6.63
N LEU A 81 23.49 18.17 -7.93
CA LEU A 81 24.12 17.03 -8.60
C LEU A 81 25.65 17.04 -8.48
N LEU A 82 26.28 18.22 -8.57
CA LEU A 82 27.71 18.38 -8.37
C LEU A 82 28.12 17.97 -6.94
N ILE A 83 27.41 18.47 -5.92
CA ILE A 83 27.68 18.12 -4.53
C ILE A 83 27.46 16.62 -4.27
N LEU A 84 26.40 16.03 -4.83
CA LEU A 84 26.15 14.58 -4.75
C LEU A 84 27.30 13.76 -5.37
N LYS A 85 27.87 14.25 -6.48
CA LYS A 85 29.06 13.64 -7.11
C LYS A 85 30.29 13.75 -6.21
N HIS A 86 30.50 14.90 -5.56
CA HIS A 86 31.60 15.06 -4.59
C HIS A 86 31.46 14.10 -3.42
N ILE A 87 30.25 13.94 -2.85
CA ILE A 87 29.98 12.95 -1.80
C ILE A 87 30.28 11.53 -2.28
N SER A 88 29.85 11.19 -3.49
CA SER A 88 30.02 9.84 -4.07
C SER A 88 31.49 9.48 -4.34
N ASN A 89 32.36 10.49 -4.48
CA ASN A 89 33.78 10.32 -4.81
C ASN A 89 34.71 10.64 -3.63
N SER A 90 34.15 10.97 -2.46
CA SER A 90 34.97 11.31 -1.30
C SER A 90 35.39 10.05 -0.55
N ASP A 91 36.66 10.05 -0.15
CA ASP A 91 37.29 9.00 0.64
C ASP A 91 37.38 9.40 2.13
N ASN A 92 36.72 10.51 2.52
CA ASN A 92 36.82 11.11 3.84
C ASN A 92 35.44 11.49 4.41
N TYR A 93 35.11 11.00 5.62
CA TYR A 93 33.83 11.29 6.28
C TYR A 93 33.64 12.76 6.65
N ASP A 94 34.69 13.52 6.96
CA ASP A 94 34.55 14.94 7.30
C ASP A 94 34.22 15.78 6.08
N GLU A 95 34.79 15.44 4.92
CA GLU A 95 34.40 16.03 3.63
C GLU A 95 32.95 15.71 3.29
N ILE A 96 32.54 14.45 3.42
CA ILE A 96 31.15 14.02 3.24
C ILE A 96 30.22 14.83 4.15
N LYS A 97 30.56 14.97 5.43
CA LYS A 97 29.77 15.73 6.41
C LYS A 97 29.65 17.21 6.01
N ASN A 98 30.73 17.83 5.52
CA ASN A 98 30.69 19.21 5.04
C ASN A 98 29.83 19.34 3.78
N HIS A 99 29.95 18.43 2.82
CA HIS A 99 29.08 18.39 1.66
C HIS A 99 27.61 18.16 2.03
N LEU A 100 27.30 17.33 3.04
CA LEU A 100 25.94 17.13 3.54
C LEU A 100 25.35 18.41 4.17
N LYS A 101 26.16 19.22 4.87
CA LYS A 101 25.72 20.53 5.38
C LYS A 101 25.35 21.48 4.23
N THR A 102 26.18 21.53 3.19
CA THR A 102 25.91 22.31 1.97
C THR A 102 24.66 21.82 1.26
N LEU A 103 24.53 20.50 1.10
CA LEU A 103 23.40 19.83 0.45
C LEU A 103 22.08 20.15 1.17
N LYS A 104 22.07 20.14 2.51
CA LYS A 104 20.90 20.55 3.31
C LYS A 104 20.44 21.97 2.95
N ILE A 105 21.35 22.92 2.84
CA ILE A 105 21.03 24.32 2.49
C ILE A 105 20.48 24.40 1.06
N LEU A 106 21.12 23.72 0.12
CA LEU A 106 20.70 23.71 -1.28
C LEU A 106 19.31 23.08 -1.47
N ILE A 107 18.99 21.99 -0.76
CA ILE A 107 17.67 21.35 -0.84
C ILE A 107 16.58 22.27 -0.30
N GLU A 108 16.80 22.95 0.82
CA GLU A 108 15.82 23.92 1.35
C GLU A 108 15.60 25.09 0.37
N LYS A 109 16.67 25.60 -0.25
CA LYS A 109 16.57 26.64 -1.30
C LYS A 109 15.82 26.14 -2.55
N TYR A 110 16.08 24.90 -2.96
CA TYR A 110 15.38 24.27 -4.07
C TYR A 110 13.89 24.13 -3.76
N LYS A 111 13.53 23.67 -2.56
CA LYS A 111 12.13 23.53 -2.11
C LYS A 111 11.36 24.85 -2.16
N LEU A 112 11.95 25.92 -1.66
CA LEU A 112 11.35 27.26 -1.69
C LEU A 112 11.19 27.79 -3.12
N THR A 113 12.18 27.55 -3.99
CA THR A 113 12.08 27.98 -5.39
C THR A 113 11.02 27.17 -6.14
N LEU A 114 10.94 25.87 -5.87
CA LEU A 114 9.93 24.98 -6.45
C LEU A 114 8.51 25.39 -6.02
N GLU A 115 8.33 25.82 -4.78
CA GLU A 115 7.05 26.37 -4.28
C GLU A 115 6.62 27.61 -5.07
N GLN A 116 7.55 28.51 -5.36
CA GLN A 116 7.31 29.69 -6.19
C GLN A 116 6.91 29.27 -7.61
N ASP A 117 7.66 28.36 -8.23
CA ASP A 117 7.38 27.86 -9.58
C ASP A 117 5.97 27.20 -9.68
N PHE A 118 5.59 26.37 -8.71
CA PHE A 118 4.25 25.76 -8.68
C PHE A 118 3.13 26.78 -8.38
N SER A 119 3.38 27.75 -7.50
CA SER A 119 2.43 28.82 -7.21
C SER A 119 2.16 29.69 -8.44
N GLU A 120 3.20 29.98 -9.24
CA GLU A 120 3.06 30.68 -10.50
C GLU A 120 2.24 29.87 -11.51
N LYS A 121 2.50 28.56 -11.64
CA LYS A 121 1.69 27.66 -12.50
C LYS A 121 0.20 27.65 -12.11
N ILE A 122 -0.09 27.59 -10.80
CA ILE A 122 -1.47 27.65 -10.28
C ILE A 122 -2.13 28.99 -10.61
N LYS A 123 -1.39 30.10 -10.43
CA LYS A 123 -1.87 31.45 -10.75
C LYS A 123 -2.15 31.57 -12.25
N ASP A 124 -1.23 31.11 -13.08
CA ASP A 124 -1.33 31.17 -14.53
C ASP A 124 -2.58 30.45 -15.04
N ILE A 125 -2.84 29.22 -14.58
CA ILE A 125 -4.06 28.48 -14.94
C ILE A 125 -5.34 29.26 -14.61
N ARG A 126 -5.34 30.02 -13.51
CA ARG A 126 -6.54 30.74 -13.03
C ARG A 126 -6.76 32.07 -13.73
N THR A 127 -5.72 32.70 -14.28
CA THR A 127 -5.79 34.10 -14.73
C THR A 127 -5.42 34.32 -16.18
N LYS A 128 -4.67 33.41 -16.82
CA LYS A 128 -4.24 33.53 -18.22
C LYS A 128 -5.09 32.65 -19.12
N ASP A 129 -5.13 33.00 -20.40
CA ASP A 129 -5.77 32.18 -21.43
C ASP A 129 -5.08 30.80 -21.55
N VAL A 130 -5.87 29.76 -21.36
CA VAL A 130 -5.46 28.35 -21.40
C VAL A 130 -4.84 27.98 -22.74
N THR A 131 -5.31 28.60 -23.84
CA THR A 131 -4.73 28.38 -25.18
C THR A 131 -3.27 28.82 -25.23
N ASN A 132 -2.95 29.99 -24.67
CA ASN A 132 -1.59 30.50 -24.61
C ASN A 132 -0.68 29.67 -23.68
N ILE A 133 -1.22 29.20 -22.55
CA ILE A 133 -0.49 28.32 -21.63
C ILE A 133 -0.13 27.00 -22.32
N THR A 134 -1.10 26.35 -22.94
CA THR A 134 -0.91 25.05 -23.59
C THR A 134 0.04 25.12 -24.77
N VAL A 135 0.03 26.20 -25.56
CA VAL A 135 1.04 26.42 -26.62
C VAL A 135 2.45 26.50 -26.02
N LYS A 136 2.65 27.27 -24.94
CA LYS A 136 3.96 27.39 -24.28
C LYS A 136 4.44 26.05 -23.71
N LEU A 137 3.55 25.31 -23.04
CA LEU A 137 3.88 24.00 -22.48
C LEU A 137 4.18 22.97 -23.57
N PHE A 138 3.44 22.99 -24.69
CA PHE A 138 3.69 22.09 -25.81
C PHE A 138 5.03 22.37 -26.49
N ASN A 139 5.41 23.65 -26.66
CA ASN A 139 6.73 24.01 -27.18
C ASN A 139 7.85 23.47 -26.27
N LYS A 140 7.69 23.58 -24.94
CA LYS A 140 8.64 22.99 -23.97
C LYS A 140 8.70 21.46 -24.05
N LEU A 141 7.59 20.79 -24.38
CA LEU A 141 7.53 19.33 -24.53
C LEU A 141 8.31 18.85 -25.76
N THR A 142 8.39 19.67 -26.80
CA THR A 142 9.13 19.34 -28.04
C THR A 142 10.63 19.60 -27.94
N GLU A 143 11.09 20.27 -26.89
CA GLU A 143 12.52 20.42 -26.64
C GLU A 143 13.11 19.09 -26.14
N GLU A 144 14.32 18.74 -26.58
CA GLU A 144 14.96 17.51 -26.14
C GLU A 144 15.24 17.54 -24.62
N ASP A 145 14.79 16.51 -23.92
CA ASP A 145 15.15 16.33 -22.52
C ASP A 145 16.64 16.06 -22.39
N ILE A 146 17.26 16.69 -21.38
CA ILE A 146 18.64 16.38 -21.00
C ILE A 146 18.63 15.08 -20.22
N VAL A 147 18.79 13.96 -20.93
CA VAL A 147 19.02 12.65 -20.31
C VAL A 147 20.46 12.58 -19.83
N SER A 148 20.66 12.49 -18.51
CA SER A 148 21.99 12.26 -17.97
C SER A 148 22.31 10.78 -18.09
N ILE A 149 23.32 10.45 -18.90
CA ILE A 149 23.88 9.09 -18.94
C ILE A 149 24.51 8.82 -17.57
N ASP A 150 24.01 7.81 -16.86
CA ASP A 150 24.62 7.40 -15.60
C ASP A 150 26.04 6.90 -15.86
N LYS A 151 26.98 7.33 -15.01
CA LYS A 151 28.40 6.97 -15.12
C LYS A 151 28.74 5.71 -14.31
N ASP A 152 27.77 5.18 -13.56
CA ASP A 152 27.97 3.96 -12.80
C ASP A 152 28.09 2.74 -13.71
N GLU A 153 29.17 1.97 -13.52
CA GLU A 153 29.53 0.83 -14.36
C GLU A 153 28.41 -0.20 -14.46
N LEU A 154 27.84 -0.63 -13.33
CA LEU A 154 26.80 -1.66 -13.35
C LEU A 154 25.52 -1.16 -14.03
N VAL A 155 25.14 0.10 -13.79
CA VAL A 155 23.99 0.73 -14.45
C VAL A 155 24.21 0.77 -15.96
N GLN A 156 25.42 1.07 -16.43
CA GLN A 156 25.75 1.08 -17.86
C GLN A 156 25.66 -0.31 -18.48
N ILE A 157 26.29 -1.32 -17.85
CA ILE A 157 26.25 -2.71 -18.32
C ILE A 157 24.79 -3.19 -18.41
N TYR A 158 24.00 -2.93 -17.37
CA TYR A 158 22.59 -3.31 -17.33
C TYR A 158 21.76 -2.58 -18.40
N SER A 159 22.00 -1.28 -18.60
CA SER A 159 21.31 -0.51 -19.64
C SER A 159 21.64 -1.00 -21.05
N LYS A 160 22.90 -1.37 -21.31
CA LYS A 160 23.30 -2.03 -22.58
C LYS A 160 22.57 -3.35 -22.75
N THR A 161 22.51 -4.17 -21.70
CA THR A 161 21.83 -5.48 -21.72
C THR A 161 20.35 -5.36 -22.06
N ILE A 162 19.66 -4.34 -21.52
CA ILE A 162 18.25 -4.07 -21.82
C ILE A 162 18.05 -3.66 -23.28
N ASN A 163 18.93 -2.79 -23.79
CA ASN A 163 18.74 -2.17 -25.09
C ASN A 163 19.21 -3.06 -26.25
N ASN A 164 20.29 -3.82 -26.06
CA ASN A 164 20.89 -4.69 -27.07
C ASN A 164 21.67 -5.84 -26.40
N PRO A 165 21.00 -6.95 -26.02
CA PRO A 165 21.67 -8.08 -25.37
C PRO A 165 22.65 -8.76 -26.33
N ASN A 166 23.90 -8.95 -25.88
CA ASN A 166 24.98 -9.59 -26.62
C ASN A 166 25.88 -10.34 -25.64
N GLU A 167 26.27 -11.57 -25.97
CA GLU A 167 27.14 -12.43 -25.16
C GLU A 167 28.43 -11.73 -24.69
N ALA A 168 28.99 -10.80 -25.48
CA ALA A 168 30.15 -10.01 -25.10
C ALA A 168 29.98 -9.22 -23.78
N LEU A 169 28.74 -8.89 -23.40
CA LEU A 169 28.42 -8.22 -22.13
C LEU A 169 28.70 -9.10 -20.90
N ILE A 170 28.75 -10.43 -21.06
CA ILE A 170 29.14 -11.36 -19.98
C ILE A 170 30.55 -11.01 -19.47
N ASN A 171 31.47 -10.61 -20.34
CA ASN A 171 32.81 -10.19 -19.92
C ASN A 171 32.78 -8.93 -19.05
N GLU A 172 31.91 -7.96 -19.35
CA GLU A 172 31.73 -6.77 -18.50
C GLU A 172 31.15 -7.16 -17.13
N TYR A 173 30.18 -8.07 -17.08
CA TYR A 173 29.66 -8.62 -15.82
C TYR A 173 30.71 -9.42 -15.04
N ILE A 174 31.57 -10.20 -15.70
CA ILE A 174 32.68 -10.93 -15.07
C ILE A 174 33.59 -9.95 -14.31
N VAL A 175 34.00 -8.86 -14.98
CA VAL A 175 34.86 -7.84 -14.36
C VAL A 175 34.19 -7.25 -13.12
N PHE A 176 32.93 -6.85 -13.23
CA PHE A 176 32.17 -6.29 -12.12
C PHE A 176 32.05 -7.27 -10.94
N PHE A 177 31.61 -8.51 -11.19
CA PHE A 177 31.39 -9.50 -10.14
C PHE A 177 32.69 -9.98 -9.48
N ASN A 178 33.80 -10.03 -10.23
CA ASN A 178 35.12 -10.30 -9.65
C ASN A 178 35.54 -9.18 -8.69
N ARG A 179 35.41 -7.92 -9.08
CA ARG A 179 35.69 -6.78 -8.19
C ARG A 179 34.80 -6.80 -6.95
N LEU A 180 33.51 -7.08 -7.12
CA LEU A 180 32.57 -7.20 -6.02
C LEU A 180 32.96 -8.33 -5.05
N LYS A 181 33.34 -9.51 -5.55
CA LYS A 181 33.80 -10.62 -4.72
C LYS A 181 35.06 -10.29 -3.94
N THR A 182 36.03 -9.65 -4.58
CA THR A 182 37.27 -9.20 -3.93
C THR A 182 36.95 -8.21 -2.81
N PHE A 183 36.14 -7.19 -3.12
CA PHE A 183 35.70 -6.18 -2.16
C PHE A 183 34.97 -6.78 -0.94
N LEU A 184 34.09 -7.76 -1.17
CA LEU A 184 33.35 -8.43 -0.08
C LEU A 184 34.25 -9.30 0.81
N LYS A 185 35.28 -9.93 0.24
CA LYS A 185 36.28 -10.71 1.00
C LYS A 185 37.15 -9.79 1.86
N GLU A 186 37.55 -8.65 1.33
CA GLU A 186 38.36 -7.64 2.04
C GLU A 186 37.56 -6.94 3.15
N LEU A 187 36.27 -6.65 2.94
CA LEU A 187 35.43 -6.05 3.98
C LEU A 187 35.23 -6.92 5.22
N TYR A 188 35.34 -8.24 5.11
CA TYR A 188 35.26 -9.16 6.25
C TYR A 188 36.49 -9.06 7.18
N SER A 189 37.61 -8.49 6.73
CA SER A 189 38.84 -8.36 7.50
C SER A 189 39.07 -6.96 8.10
N ILE A 190 38.30 -5.95 7.69
CA ILE A 190 38.54 -4.54 8.03
C ILE A 190 37.57 -4.03 9.10
N LYS A 191 38.10 -3.47 10.21
CA LYS A 191 37.32 -2.81 11.28
C LYS A 191 36.99 -1.32 10.99
N ASN A 192 37.37 -0.79 9.82
CA ASN A 192 37.37 0.65 9.49
C ASN A 192 36.56 1.00 8.23
N PHE A 193 36.45 2.32 7.99
CA PHE A 193 35.84 3.05 6.86
C PHE A 193 35.56 2.21 5.60
N ILE A 194 34.29 2.18 5.18
CA ILE A 194 33.88 1.60 3.89
C ILE A 194 33.95 2.73 2.86
N PRO A 195 34.85 2.66 1.87
CA PRO A 195 34.95 3.70 0.85
C PRO A 195 33.64 3.81 0.05
N ILE A 196 33.27 5.03 -0.30
CA ILE A 196 32.11 5.31 -1.16
C ILE A 196 32.54 5.31 -2.62
N LYS A 197 33.71 5.89 -2.90
CA LYS A 197 34.32 5.88 -4.21
C LYS A 197 34.53 4.45 -4.71
N GLU A 198 34.14 4.19 -5.95
CA GLU A 198 34.32 2.91 -6.66
C GLU A 198 33.79 1.67 -5.92
N ASN A 199 32.89 1.86 -4.95
CA ASN A 199 32.36 0.77 -4.14
C ASN A 199 31.32 -0.02 -4.95
N PRO A 200 31.59 -1.30 -5.26
CA PRO A 200 30.72 -2.11 -6.12
C PRO A 200 29.38 -2.45 -5.45
N ILE A 201 29.28 -2.35 -4.12
CA ILE A 201 27.98 -2.46 -3.42
C ILE A 201 27.11 -1.26 -3.75
N LEU A 202 27.68 -0.06 -3.89
CA LEU A 202 26.88 1.12 -4.23
C LEU A 202 26.37 1.07 -5.66
N SER A 203 27.12 0.50 -6.58
CA SER A 203 26.67 0.23 -7.94
C SER A 203 25.44 -0.70 -7.97
N LEU A 204 25.41 -1.73 -7.12
CA LEU A 204 24.20 -2.57 -6.93
C LEU A 204 22.99 -1.74 -6.46
N LEU A 205 23.20 -0.85 -5.47
CA LEU A 205 22.11 -0.02 -4.93
C LEU A 205 21.60 1.01 -5.95
N LYS A 206 22.50 1.59 -6.76
CA LYS A 206 22.12 2.48 -7.87
C LYS A 206 21.34 1.75 -8.96
N LEU A 207 21.74 0.51 -9.28
CA LEU A 207 20.97 -0.34 -10.19
C LEU A 207 19.56 -0.59 -9.67
N ALA A 208 19.42 -0.94 -8.38
CA ALA A 208 18.09 -1.12 -7.77
C ALA A 208 17.23 0.15 -7.89
N TYR A 209 17.84 1.32 -7.66
CA TYR A 209 17.14 2.60 -7.78
C TYR A 209 16.71 2.91 -9.22
N LEU A 210 17.57 2.62 -10.20
CA LEU A 210 17.26 2.73 -11.64
C LEU A 210 16.08 1.84 -12.02
N ILE A 211 16.09 0.58 -11.61
CA ILE A 211 15.03 -0.38 -11.92
C ILE A 211 13.69 0.07 -11.32
N LYS A 212 13.71 0.64 -10.10
CA LYS A 212 12.51 1.15 -9.44
C LYS A 212 11.97 2.43 -10.06
N ASN A 213 12.83 3.39 -10.40
CA ASN A 213 12.42 4.77 -10.72
C ASN A 213 12.61 5.14 -12.21
N GLY A 214 13.16 4.26 -13.02
CA GLY A 214 13.51 4.54 -14.41
C GLY A 214 14.82 5.33 -14.54
N PHE A 215 15.18 5.72 -15.77
CA PHE A 215 16.35 6.58 -16.01
C PHE A 215 16.12 7.98 -15.42
N TYR A 216 17.15 8.52 -14.77
CA TYR A 216 17.13 9.91 -14.32
C TYR A 216 17.06 10.87 -15.52
N LYS A 217 16.05 11.74 -15.52
CA LYS A 217 15.87 12.80 -16.52
C LYS A 217 15.52 14.10 -15.83
N LYS A 218 16.02 15.22 -16.35
CA LYS A 218 15.59 16.55 -15.93
C LYS A 218 14.24 16.85 -16.56
N LYS A 219 13.25 17.22 -15.75
CA LYS A 219 11.88 17.48 -16.17
C LYS A 219 11.63 18.98 -16.30
N ARG A 220 11.36 19.45 -17.51
CA ARG A 220 10.90 20.83 -17.79
C ARG A 220 9.39 20.99 -17.58
N LEU A 221 8.67 19.88 -17.63
CA LEU A 221 7.23 19.80 -17.43
C LEU A 221 6.93 18.84 -16.28
N CYS A 222 5.92 19.18 -15.48
CA CYS A 222 5.41 18.32 -14.44
C CYS A 222 4.26 17.46 -14.94
N ASN A 223 3.88 16.43 -14.17
CA ASN A 223 2.82 15.51 -14.60
C ASN A 223 1.48 16.24 -14.77
N SER A 224 1.26 17.26 -13.95
CA SER A 224 0.08 18.14 -14.04
C SER A 224 0.09 19.00 -15.32
N ASP A 225 1.26 19.44 -15.80
CA ASP A 225 1.37 20.12 -17.11
C ASP A 225 0.99 19.15 -18.25
N ILE A 226 1.44 17.90 -18.16
CA ILE A 226 1.11 16.87 -19.16
C ILE A 226 -0.39 16.57 -19.16
N LEU A 227 -1.01 16.50 -17.97
CA LEU A 227 -2.45 16.31 -17.83
C LEU A 227 -3.22 17.46 -18.48
N LEU A 228 -2.77 18.71 -18.29
CA LEU A 228 -3.35 19.88 -18.95
C LEU A 228 -3.26 19.80 -20.48
N LEU A 229 -2.09 19.44 -21.02
CA LEU A 229 -1.92 19.27 -22.46
C LEU A 229 -2.86 18.20 -23.03
N LYS A 230 -2.99 17.05 -22.34
CA LYS A 230 -3.92 15.99 -22.74
C LYS A 230 -5.37 16.46 -22.71
N ALA A 231 -5.79 17.07 -21.63
CA ALA A 231 -7.15 17.59 -21.47
C ALA A 231 -7.50 18.60 -22.58
N PHE A 232 -6.59 19.53 -22.85
CA PHE A 232 -6.78 20.57 -23.87
C PHE A 232 -6.80 20.01 -25.31
N PHE A 233 -5.82 19.17 -25.70
CA PHE A 233 -5.81 18.63 -27.06
C PHE A 233 -6.90 17.58 -27.29
N SER A 234 -7.34 16.88 -26.23
CA SER A 234 -8.52 16.02 -26.28
C SER A 234 -9.80 16.83 -26.54
N SER A 235 -10.01 17.92 -25.79
CA SER A 235 -11.20 18.77 -25.98
C SER A 235 -11.23 19.48 -27.34
N LYS A 236 -10.06 19.76 -27.91
CA LYS A 236 -9.90 20.30 -29.27
C LYS A 236 -9.88 19.23 -30.37
N GLN A 237 -9.92 17.95 -30.02
CA GLN A 237 -9.79 16.83 -30.96
C GLN A 237 -8.51 16.90 -31.82
N ASP A 238 -7.43 17.47 -31.29
CA ASP A 238 -6.12 17.56 -31.96
C ASP A 238 -5.32 16.27 -31.74
N ILE A 239 -5.68 15.23 -32.50
CA ILE A 239 -5.12 13.87 -32.40
C ILE A 239 -3.60 13.90 -32.60
N LYS A 240 -3.08 14.70 -33.53
CA LYS A 240 -1.65 14.76 -33.83
C LYS A 240 -0.83 15.23 -32.61
N LYS A 241 -1.25 16.30 -31.94
CA LYS A 241 -0.55 16.78 -30.74
C LYS A 241 -0.74 15.84 -29.56
N LEU A 242 -1.90 15.20 -29.44
CA LEU A 242 -2.17 14.19 -28.41
C LEU A 242 -1.26 12.97 -28.57
N ASP A 243 -1.01 12.53 -29.81
CA ASP A 243 -0.04 11.46 -30.11
C ASP A 243 1.39 11.87 -29.74
N THR A 244 1.80 13.11 -30.04
CA THR A 244 3.12 13.63 -29.61
C THR A 244 3.27 13.59 -28.08
N VAL A 245 2.25 14.03 -27.33
CA VAL A 245 2.24 13.96 -25.86
C VAL A 245 2.31 12.51 -25.37
N ASN A 246 1.61 11.58 -26.03
CA ASN A 246 1.64 10.16 -25.66
C ASN A 246 2.97 9.48 -25.99
N ILE A 247 3.63 9.85 -27.09
CA ILE A 247 4.97 9.36 -27.45
C ILE A 247 5.99 9.81 -26.40
N TYR A 248 5.91 11.07 -25.96
CA TYR A 248 6.74 11.59 -24.88
C TYR A 248 6.60 10.74 -23.61
N LEU A 249 5.37 10.45 -23.17
CA LEU A 249 5.12 9.59 -22.00
C LEU A 249 5.60 8.14 -22.16
N LYS A 250 5.49 7.56 -23.36
CA LYS A 250 5.98 6.20 -23.61
C LYS A 250 7.52 6.09 -23.50
N LYS A 251 8.25 7.16 -23.82
CA LYS A 251 9.71 7.25 -23.62
C LYS A 251 10.11 7.34 -22.14
N ASP A 252 9.19 7.66 -21.23
CA ASP A 252 9.48 7.88 -19.81
C ASP A 252 9.32 6.65 -18.91
N ASN A 253 8.52 5.67 -19.30
CA ASN A 253 7.93 4.74 -18.32
C ASN A 253 8.48 3.31 -18.24
N ASN A 254 9.53 2.90 -18.96
CA ASN A 254 9.98 1.50 -18.85
C ASN A 254 11.49 1.33 -18.96
N VAL A 255 12.19 1.32 -17.82
CA VAL A 255 13.32 0.39 -17.71
C VAL A 255 12.69 -1.00 -17.67
N LYS A 256 12.70 -1.71 -18.79
CA LYS A 256 12.23 -3.11 -18.81
C LYS A 256 13.19 -3.92 -17.93
N THR A 257 12.66 -4.70 -16.99
CA THR A 257 13.47 -5.62 -16.17
C THR A 257 13.99 -6.76 -17.05
N LEU A 258 15.08 -7.43 -16.65
CA LEU A 258 15.59 -8.57 -17.42
C LEU A 258 14.50 -9.64 -17.64
N ASN A 259 13.69 -9.93 -16.63
CA ASN A 259 12.51 -10.84 -16.72
C ASN A 259 11.48 -10.37 -17.78
N LYS A 260 11.16 -9.07 -17.80
CA LYS A 260 10.22 -8.50 -18.77
C LYS A 260 10.79 -8.52 -20.19
N ILE A 261 12.11 -8.40 -20.35
CA ILE A 261 12.75 -8.48 -21.67
C ILE A 261 12.84 -9.93 -22.13
N GLN A 262 13.17 -10.87 -21.25
CA GLN A 262 13.22 -12.29 -21.57
C GLN A 262 11.88 -12.82 -22.11
N THR A 263 10.77 -12.34 -21.56
CA THR A 263 9.42 -12.67 -22.04
C THR A 263 9.03 -11.96 -23.34
N THR A 264 9.69 -10.84 -23.68
CA THR A 264 9.37 -10.03 -24.88
C THR A 264 10.34 -10.29 -26.05
N ILE A 265 11.59 -10.66 -25.77
CA ILE A 265 12.69 -10.88 -26.70
C ILE A 265 13.26 -12.27 -26.40
N LEU A 266 12.93 -13.24 -27.25
CA LEU A 266 13.52 -14.59 -27.21
C LEU A 266 14.95 -14.54 -27.79
N SER A 267 15.89 -13.99 -27.02
CA SER A 267 17.32 -13.93 -27.37
C SER A 267 18.11 -14.99 -26.59
N LYS A 268 18.84 -15.84 -27.31
CA LYS A 268 19.75 -16.83 -26.72
C LYS A 268 20.85 -16.15 -25.88
N ASP A 269 21.38 -15.03 -26.37
CA ASP A 269 22.41 -14.24 -25.69
C ASP A 269 21.88 -13.65 -24.39
N LEU A 270 20.62 -13.19 -24.36
CA LEU A 270 19.97 -12.72 -23.14
C LEU A 270 19.83 -13.85 -22.10
N GLY A 271 19.48 -15.06 -22.53
CA GLY A 271 19.43 -16.24 -21.66
C GLY A 271 20.80 -16.53 -21.00
N LEU A 272 21.88 -16.53 -21.80
CA LEU A 272 23.24 -16.75 -21.29
C LEU A 272 23.68 -15.65 -20.30
N ILE A 273 23.32 -14.40 -20.56
CA ILE A 273 23.61 -13.28 -19.64
C ILE A 273 22.84 -13.46 -18.32
N ILE A 274 21.55 -13.84 -18.39
CA ILE A 274 20.71 -14.08 -17.20
C ILE A 274 21.27 -15.23 -16.38
N ASP A 275 21.55 -16.38 -17.00
CA ASP A 275 22.12 -17.56 -16.32
C ASP A 275 23.45 -17.21 -15.62
N TYR A 276 24.30 -16.42 -16.29
CA TYR A 276 25.54 -15.94 -15.71
C TYR A 276 25.29 -15.07 -14.47
N ILE A 277 24.39 -14.07 -14.57
CA ILE A 277 24.03 -13.19 -13.45
C ILE A 277 23.47 -14.00 -12.28
N GLU A 278 22.54 -14.93 -12.53
CA GLU A 278 21.95 -15.80 -11.50
C GLU A 278 23.01 -16.61 -10.77
N LEU A 279 23.93 -17.25 -11.50
CA LEU A 279 25.04 -18.00 -10.93
C LEU A 279 25.94 -17.10 -10.07
N GLN A 280 26.28 -15.90 -10.56
CA GLN A 280 27.11 -14.96 -9.80
C GLN A 280 26.39 -14.49 -8.53
N VAL A 281 25.12 -14.11 -8.63
CA VAL A 281 24.27 -13.71 -7.50
C VAL A 281 24.21 -14.81 -6.44
N PHE A 282 23.95 -16.06 -6.86
CA PHE A 282 23.97 -17.21 -5.96
C PHE A 282 25.32 -17.33 -5.23
N SER A 283 26.44 -17.21 -5.96
CA SER A 283 27.78 -17.37 -5.39
C SER A 283 28.16 -16.30 -4.35
N ILE A 284 27.58 -15.11 -4.44
CA ILE A 284 27.88 -13.99 -3.53
C ILE A 284 26.80 -13.75 -2.48
N SER A 285 25.62 -14.38 -2.62
CA SER A 285 24.46 -14.21 -1.75
C SER A 285 24.80 -14.31 -0.26
N ARG A 286 25.70 -15.24 0.11
CA ARG A 286 26.18 -15.42 1.49
C ARG A 286 26.81 -14.18 2.14
N PHE A 287 27.29 -13.21 1.36
CA PHE A 287 27.91 -11.98 1.86
C PHE A 287 26.89 -10.84 2.08
N PHE A 288 25.62 -11.08 1.77
CA PHE A 288 24.51 -10.14 1.86
C PHE A 288 23.36 -10.77 2.65
N TYR A 289 23.50 -10.82 3.97
CA TYR A 289 22.40 -11.19 4.87
C TYR A 289 21.39 -10.04 5.04
N ASP A 290 21.80 -8.82 4.72
CA ASP A 290 21.00 -7.60 4.87
C ASP A 290 19.92 -7.46 3.79
N PHE A 291 20.11 -8.07 2.60
CA PHE A 291 19.17 -8.00 1.48
C PHE A 291 19.42 -9.04 0.38
N CYS A 292 18.36 -9.37 -0.37
CA CYS A 292 18.41 -10.34 -1.46
C CYS A 292 18.91 -9.68 -2.76
N ILE A 293 20.13 -10.00 -3.20
CA ILE A 293 20.71 -9.41 -4.41
C ILE A 293 19.97 -9.86 -5.68
N SER A 294 19.38 -11.06 -5.68
CA SER A 294 18.62 -11.55 -6.85
C SER A 294 17.48 -10.61 -7.20
N ASP A 295 16.82 -10.04 -6.19
CA ASP A 295 15.66 -9.15 -6.36
C ASP A 295 16.05 -7.82 -7.04
N ILE A 296 17.35 -7.47 -7.04
CA ILE A 296 17.85 -6.30 -7.77
C ILE A 296 17.80 -6.58 -9.27
N PHE A 297 18.30 -7.74 -9.72
CA PHE A 297 18.37 -8.08 -11.15
C PHE A 297 17.06 -8.66 -11.69
N PHE A 298 16.32 -9.35 -10.83
CA PHE A 298 15.12 -10.11 -11.14
C PHE A 298 13.99 -9.73 -10.17
N PRO A 299 13.53 -8.47 -10.15
CA PRO A 299 12.40 -8.09 -9.31
C PRO A 299 11.18 -8.90 -9.75
N SER A 300 10.50 -9.53 -8.79
CA SER A 300 9.16 -10.07 -9.02
C SER A 300 8.25 -8.94 -9.48
N ASP A 301 7.49 -9.13 -10.55
CA ASP A 301 6.57 -8.11 -11.06
C ASP A 301 5.75 -7.52 -9.90
N ASN A 302 5.90 -6.21 -9.68
CA ASN A 302 5.30 -5.54 -8.54
C ASN A 302 3.78 -5.66 -8.60
N GLN A 303 3.19 -6.01 -7.46
CA GLN A 303 1.81 -5.74 -7.11
C GLN A 303 1.50 -4.27 -7.37
N GLN A 304 0.88 -3.98 -8.51
CA GLN A 304 -0.11 -2.91 -8.52
C GLN A 304 -1.17 -3.36 -7.52
N ILE A 305 -1.41 -2.57 -6.47
CA ILE A 305 -2.64 -2.69 -5.70
C ILE A 305 -3.74 -2.32 -6.69
N ASP A 306 -4.30 -3.35 -7.29
CA ASP A 306 -5.47 -3.26 -8.14
C ASP A 306 -6.62 -2.86 -7.23
N VAL A 307 -6.95 -1.56 -7.19
CA VAL A 307 -8.15 -1.03 -6.52
C VAL A 307 -9.44 -1.60 -7.16
N THR A 308 -9.30 -2.39 -8.22
CA THR A 308 -10.38 -3.10 -8.93
C THR A 308 -10.71 -4.48 -8.34
N ASN A 309 -9.85 -5.07 -7.50
CA ASN A 309 -10.07 -6.40 -6.93
C ASN A 309 -10.50 -6.32 -5.45
N SER A 310 -11.76 -6.00 -5.19
CA SER A 310 -12.33 -6.26 -3.86
C SER A 310 -12.41 -7.78 -3.67
N GLU A 311 -11.66 -8.34 -2.70
CA GLU A 311 -11.69 -9.78 -2.41
C GLU A 311 -13.14 -10.25 -2.16
N SER A 312 -13.58 -11.30 -2.86
CA SER A 312 -14.91 -11.89 -2.66
C SER A 312 -15.00 -12.63 -1.32
N LEU A 313 -16.23 -12.85 -0.81
CA LEU A 313 -16.41 -13.61 0.43
C LEU A 313 -15.84 -15.04 0.32
N GLU A 314 -15.97 -15.69 -0.84
CA GLU A 314 -15.38 -17.02 -1.09
C GLU A 314 -13.86 -17.01 -1.02
N GLN A 315 -13.22 -15.98 -1.60
CA GLN A 315 -11.76 -15.80 -1.52
C GLN A 315 -11.31 -15.60 -0.07
N LEU A 316 -12.06 -14.84 0.72
CA LEU A 316 -11.79 -14.65 2.14
C LEU A 316 -12.02 -15.93 2.95
N ILE A 317 -13.07 -16.71 2.68
CA ILE A 317 -13.31 -18.02 3.33
C ILE A 317 -12.17 -18.98 2.99
N CYS A 318 -11.68 -18.99 1.76
CA CYS A 318 -10.53 -19.81 1.37
C CYS A 318 -9.25 -19.42 2.12
N CYS A 319 -9.11 -18.15 2.52
CA CYS A 319 -8.00 -17.69 3.36
C CYS A 319 -8.01 -18.29 4.77
N PHE A 320 -9.09 -18.94 5.24
CA PHE A 320 -9.06 -19.71 6.48
C PHE A 320 -7.97 -20.81 6.48
N LYS A 321 -7.59 -21.34 5.31
CA LYS A 321 -6.46 -22.28 5.19
C LYS A 321 -5.13 -21.72 5.72
N LYS A 322 -5.01 -20.39 5.77
CA LYS A 322 -3.81 -19.69 6.28
C LYS A 322 -3.79 -19.61 7.80
N LEU A 323 -4.93 -19.73 8.50
CA LEU A 323 -5.03 -19.60 9.95
C LEU A 323 -3.97 -20.41 10.71
N PRO A 324 -3.74 -21.71 10.45
CA PRO A 324 -2.74 -22.49 11.17
C PRO A 324 -1.31 -21.92 11.11
N THR A 325 -0.99 -21.19 10.02
CA THR A 325 0.36 -20.64 9.79
C THR A 325 0.58 -19.24 10.42
N ILE A 326 -0.50 -18.59 10.86
CA ILE A 326 -0.49 -17.24 11.44
C ILE A 326 -0.88 -17.23 12.92
N LEU A 327 -0.99 -18.40 13.55
CA LEU A 327 -1.14 -18.53 15.00
C LEU A 327 0.26 -18.53 15.64
N PHE A 328 0.56 -17.51 16.45
CA PHE A 328 1.86 -17.34 17.10
C PHE A 328 1.72 -17.37 18.62
N ASP A 329 2.68 -17.99 19.31
CA ASP A 329 2.78 -17.84 20.76
C ASP A 329 3.12 -16.39 21.14
N GLU A 330 2.83 -16.04 22.40
CA GLU A 330 3.04 -14.72 22.97
C GLU A 330 4.48 -14.20 22.73
N ASN A 331 5.48 -15.04 22.99
CA ASN A 331 6.89 -14.64 22.90
C ASN A 331 7.35 -14.44 21.45
N MET A 332 6.83 -15.23 20.52
CA MET A 332 7.09 -15.13 19.09
C MET A 332 6.47 -13.85 18.52
N LEU A 333 5.24 -13.51 18.93
CA LEU A 333 4.57 -12.26 18.55
C LEU A 333 5.36 -11.04 19.04
N TYR A 334 5.83 -11.04 20.29
CA TYR A 334 6.66 -9.97 20.84
C TYR A 334 7.98 -9.78 20.11
N LYS A 335 8.67 -10.88 19.76
CA LYS A 335 9.91 -10.83 18.99
C LYS A 335 9.71 -10.28 17.59
N LYS A 336 8.59 -10.60 16.93
CA LYS A 336 8.28 -10.09 15.59
C LYS A 336 7.98 -8.59 15.58
N ILE A 337 7.32 -8.09 16.63
CA ILE A 337 6.90 -6.69 16.73
C ILE A 337 8.02 -5.76 17.22
N ASN A 338 8.91 -6.24 18.09
CA ASN A 338 9.92 -5.39 18.73
C ASN A 338 11.22 -5.24 17.92
N THR A 339 11.10 -5.19 16.60
CA THR A 339 12.25 -5.00 15.71
C THR A 339 12.29 -3.57 15.21
N ARG A 340 13.40 -2.87 15.47
CA ARG A 340 13.57 -1.45 15.08
C ARG A 340 13.33 -1.25 13.57
N ASP A 341 12.50 -0.26 13.25
CA ASP A 341 12.29 0.25 11.90
C ASP A 341 13.53 1.02 11.43
N GLU A 342 14.04 0.64 10.26
CA GLU A 342 15.18 1.29 9.63
C GLU A 342 14.81 1.67 8.18
N PRO A 343 15.05 2.91 7.75
CA PRO A 343 14.46 3.48 6.52
C PRO A 343 14.93 2.83 5.21
N TYR A 344 15.99 2.02 5.21
CA TYR A 344 16.46 1.28 4.04
C TYR A 344 15.85 -0.14 3.97
N ARG A 345 15.28 -0.64 5.07
CA ARG A 345 14.76 -2.00 5.19
C ARG A 345 13.64 -2.31 4.19
N ASP A 346 12.74 -1.34 3.95
CA ASP A 346 11.59 -1.49 3.06
C ASP A 346 11.97 -1.54 1.57
N ILE A 347 13.21 -1.16 1.25
CA ILE A 347 13.75 -1.16 -0.12
C ILE A 347 14.51 -2.47 -0.38
N PHE A 348 15.06 -3.10 0.66
CA PHE A 348 16.06 -4.15 0.51
C PHE A 348 15.69 -5.50 1.14
N THR A 349 14.79 -5.55 2.13
CA THR A 349 14.29 -6.83 2.64
C THR A 349 12.91 -7.12 2.08
N LYS A 350 12.81 -8.05 1.11
CA LYS A 350 11.71 -9.02 1.15
C LYS A 350 11.99 -10.02 2.26
N ASN A 351 11.98 -9.55 3.51
CA ASN A 351 11.77 -10.49 4.58
C ASN A 351 10.30 -10.90 4.50
N ASN A 352 10.05 -12.08 3.94
CA ASN A 352 8.82 -12.84 4.22
C ASN A 352 8.60 -13.09 5.73
N TYR A 353 9.55 -12.68 6.59
CA TYR A 353 9.46 -12.77 8.05
C TYR A 353 9.68 -11.47 8.81
N LYS A 354 9.34 -10.31 8.22
CA LYS A 354 8.93 -9.13 8.99
C LYS A 354 7.84 -8.40 8.25
N GLU A 355 6.65 -8.97 8.36
CA GLU A 355 5.44 -8.17 8.32
C GLU A 355 5.69 -6.94 9.22
N SER A 356 5.52 -5.72 8.70
CA SER A 356 5.48 -4.52 9.54
C SER A 356 4.48 -4.75 10.68
N LEU A 357 4.57 -4.09 11.84
CA LEU A 357 3.54 -4.24 12.88
C LEU A 357 2.13 -4.15 12.28
N GLN A 358 1.97 -3.23 11.33
CA GLN A 358 0.76 -3.07 10.57
C GLN A 358 0.41 -4.30 9.73
N THR A 359 1.35 -4.88 8.99
CA THR A 359 1.14 -6.14 8.26
C THR A 359 0.86 -7.34 9.17
N ILE A 360 1.50 -7.43 10.36
CA ILE A 360 1.25 -8.48 11.37
C ILE A 360 -0.19 -8.37 11.87
N ILE A 361 -0.63 -7.14 12.14
CA ILE A 361 -2.01 -6.86 12.56
C ILE A 361 -2.99 -7.09 11.40
N GLU A 362 -2.65 -6.67 10.17
CA GLU A 362 -3.47 -6.85 8.96
C GLU A 362 -3.62 -8.34 8.58
N ASN A 363 -2.61 -9.16 8.85
CA ASN A 363 -2.66 -10.60 8.60
C ASN A 363 -3.04 -11.40 9.86
N SER A 364 -3.41 -10.73 10.95
CA SER A 364 -3.81 -11.41 12.19
C SER A 364 -5.08 -12.25 11.99
N PRO A 365 -5.26 -13.33 12.79
CA PRO A 365 -6.50 -14.09 12.84
C PRO A 365 -7.72 -13.19 13.08
N ALA A 366 -7.57 -12.20 13.98
CA ALA A 366 -8.59 -11.20 14.29
C ALA A 366 -9.03 -10.41 13.03
N ASN A 367 -8.09 -9.93 12.22
CA ASN A 367 -8.43 -9.14 11.03
C ASN A 367 -9.06 -10.01 9.94
N LEU A 368 -8.58 -11.24 9.73
CA LEU A 368 -9.20 -12.18 8.78
C LEU A 368 -10.65 -12.48 9.16
N LEU A 369 -10.90 -12.84 10.43
CA LEU A 369 -12.25 -13.06 10.94
C LEU A 369 -13.12 -11.81 10.78
N THR A 370 -12.55 -10.62 11.03
CA THR A 370 -13.28 -9.33 10.92
C THR A 370 -13.67 -9.03 9.48
N LYS A 371 -12.76 -9.24 8.52
CA LYS A 371 -13.06 -9.08 7.08
C LYS A 371 -14.18 -10.02 6.65
N ILE A 372 -14.13 -11.29 7.05
CA ILE A 372 -15.15 -12.29 6.72
C ILE A 372 -16.48 -11.91 7.36
N ALA A 373 -16.51 -11.59 8.66
CA ALA A 373 -17.74 -11.19 9.35
C ALA A 373 -18.37 -9.94 8.73
N ASN A 374 -17.56 -8.94 8.36
CA ASN A 374 -18.05 -7.71 7.73
C ASN A 374 -18.58 -7.97 6.31
N LYS A 375 -17.87 -8.78 5.50
CA LYS A 375 -18.33 -9.12 4.14
C LYS A 375 -19.58 -9.99 4.16
N TYR A 376 -19.64 -10.94 5.09
CA TYR A 376 -20.84 -11.74 5.33
C TYR A 376 -22.01 -10.85 5.75
N PHE A 377 -21.82 -9.96 6.72
CA PHE A 377 -22.87 -9.02 7.15
C PHE A 377 -23.30 -8.09 6.00
N GLN A 378 -22.36 -7.56 5.21
CA GLN A 378 -22.67 -6.76 4.02
C GLN A 378 -23.55 -7.53 3.03
N MET A 379 -23.18 -8.79 2.75
CA MET A 379 -23.95 -9.68 1.87
C MET A 379 -25.36 -9.91 2.42
N LEU A 380 -25.52 -10.16 3.72
CA LEU A 380 -26.83 -10.32 4.35
C LEU A 380 -27.66 -9.04 4.34
N LEU A 381 -27.04 -7.86 4.49
CA LEU A 381 -27.73 -6.57 4.44
C LEU A 381 -28.36 -6.29 3.08
N GLU A 382 -27.77 -6.79 1.99
CA GLU A 382 -28.34 -6.64 0.64
C GLU A 382 -29.65 -7.42 0.49
N VAL A 383 -29.83 -8.52 1.22
CA VAL A 383 -30.98 -9.44 1.10
C VAL A 383 -31.79 -9.58 2.39
N ALA A 384 -31.66 -8.61 3.31
CA ALA A 384 -32.22 -8.71 4.65
C ALA A 384 -33.75 -8.84 4.67
N THR A 385 -34.44 -8.25 3.69
CA THR A 385 -35.90 -8.34 3.59
C THR A 385 -36.34 -9.77 3.33
N ILE A 386 -35.83 -10.38 2.26
CA ILE A 386 -36.18 -11.76 1.88
C ILE A 386 -35.82 -12.75 3.00
N ILE A 387 -34.67 -12.57 3.66
CA ILE A 387 -34.29 -13.40 4.81
C ILE A 387 -35.32 -13.31 5.94
N ASN A 388 -35.71 -12.08 6.33
CA ASN A 388 -36.72 -11.88 7.36
C ASN A 388 -38.09 -12.49 6.96
N ILE A 389 -38.47 -12.41 5.69
CA ILE A 389 -39.68 -13.05 5.17
C ILE A 389 -39.59 -14.58 5.31
N GLN A 390 -38.47 -15.18 4.93
CA GLN A 390 -38.26 -16.62 5.06
C GLN A 390 -38.30 -17.09 6.52
N LEU A 391 -37.64 -16.35 7.43
CA LEU A 391 -37.72 -16.60 8.86
C LEU A 391 -39.15 -16.53 9.38
N SER A 392 -39.96 -15.58 8.92
CA SER A 392 -41.37 -15.47 9.33
C SER A 392 -42.23 -16.65 8.88
N LYS A 393 -41.88 -17.26 7.74
CA LYS A 393 -42.58 -18.41 7.16
C LYS A 393 -42.06 -19.76 7.68
N ASN A 394 -41.02 -19.76 8.52
CA ASN A 394 -40.24 -20.95 8.86
C ASN A 394 -39.74 -21.74 7.62
N ASP A 395 -39.52 -21.05 6.50
CA ASP A 395 -38.96 -21.64 5.29
C ASP A 395 -37.42 -21.52 5.35
N LEU A 396 -36.80 -22.54 5.94
CA LEU A 396 -35.36 -22.53 6.24
C LEU A 396 -34.51 -23.14 5.12
N GLU A 397 -35.08 -23.71 4.07
CA GLU A 397 -34.33 -24.46 3.06
C GLU A 397 -33.19 -23.62 2.45
N LEU A 398 -33.49 -22.36 2.09
CA LEU A 398 -32.50 -21.41 1.57
C LEU A 398 -31.65 -20.74 2.67
N LEU A 399 -32.02 -20.88 3.95
CA LEU A 399 -31.30 -20.31 5.09
C LEU A 399 -30.32 -21.31 5.74
N LEU A 400 -30.49 -22.61 5.52
CA LEU A 400 -29.64 -23.67 6.08
C LEU A 400 -28.15 -23.45 5.80
N PRO A 401 -27.71 -23.09 4.58
CA PRO A 401 -26.29 -22.80 4.32
C PRO A 401 -25.75 -21.63 5.15
N PHE A 402 -26.57 -20.64 5.49
CA PHE A 402 -26.15 -19.52 6.34
C PHE A 402 -26.01 -19.94 7.80
N LEU A 403 -26.97 -20.73 8.31
CA LEU A 403 -26.94 -21.26 9.67
C LEU A 403 -25.71 -22.18 9.90
N ASP A 404 -25.41 -23.05 8.93
CA ASP A 404 -24.22 -23.90 8.99
C ASP A 404 -22.92 -23.08 8.92
N PHE A 405 -22.90 -22.01 8.11
CA PHE A 405 -21.76 -21.09 8.04
C PHE A 405 -21.53 -20.40 9.39
N GLU A 406 -22.59 -19.84 9.97
CA GLU A 406 -22.55 -19.16 11.28
C GLU A 406 -22.06 -20.10 12.38
N ARG A 407 -22.53 -21.35 12.40
CA ARG A 407 -22.06 -22.38 13.34
C ARG A 407 -20.55 -22.58 13.20
N TYR A 408 -20.07 -22.90 12.00
CA TYR A 408 -18.65 -23.19 11.79
C TYR A 408 -17.76 -21.96 12.00
N PHE A 409 -18.21 -20.76 11.63
CA PHE A 409 -17.47 -19.52 11.90
C PHE A 409 -17.32 -19.29 13.40
N ASN A 410 -18.41 -19.42 14.16
CA ASN A 410 -18.38 -19.24 15.62
C ASN A 410 -17.51 -20.31 16.28
N GLU A 411 -17.55 -21.55 15.80
CA GLU A 411 -16.68 -22.61 16.27
C GLU A 411 -15.20 -22.35 15.98
N ILE A 412 -14.84 -21.76 14.84
CA ILE A 412 -13.46 -21.34 14.50
C ILE A 412 -13.03 -20.18 15.41
N ALA A 413 -13.89 -19.18 15.58
CA ALA A 413 -13.62 -18.03 16.44
C ALA A 413 -13.40 -18.45 17.91
N MET A 414 -14.20 -19.41 18.40
CA MET A 414 -14.02 -19.97 19.75
C MET A 414 -12.66 -20.67 19.91
N GLU A 415 -12.24 -21.50 18.94
CA GLU A 415 -10.91 -22.16 19.00
C GLU A 415 -9.77 -21.13 19.03
N ILE A 416 -9.86 -20.07 18.22
CA ILE A 416 -8.87 -19.00 18.19
C ILE A 416 -8.83 -18.24 19.52
N ALA A 417 -9.98 -18.09 20.19
CA ALA A 417 -10.09 -17.39 21.46
C ALA A 417 -9.59 -18.20 22.69
N ILE A 418 -9.47 -19.54 22.59
CA ILE A 418 -9.16 -20.45 23.72
C ILE A 418 -7.68 -20.40 24.20
N LYS A 419 -6.83 -19.55 23.63
CA LYS A 419 -5.42 -19.32 24.06
C LYS A 419 -4.55 -20.61 23.88
N PRO A 420 -3.30 -20.78 24.39
CA PRO A 420 -2.25 -21.63 23.78
C PRO A 420 -2.43 -23.16 23.90
N GLY A 421 -3.66 -23.66 23.85
CA GLY A 421 -4.03 -25.06 23.73
C GLY A 421 -4.94 -25.33 22.52
N ILE A 422 -4.70 -24.65 21.40
CA ILE A 422 -5.50 -24.79 20.17
C ILE A 422 -5.38 -26.22 19.65
N ASP A 423 -6.51 -26.92 19.52
CA ASP A 423 -6.57 -28.20 18.82
C ASP A 423 -6.55 -27.94 17.30
N LEU A 424 -5.35 -28.03 16.72
CA LEU A 424 -5.14 -27.85 15.29
C LEU A 424 -5.91 -28.87 14.44
N GLN A 425 -6.20 -30.07 14.95
CA GLN A 425 -6.99 -31.07 14.21
C GLN A 425 -8.46 -30.66 14.14
N MET A 426 -9.03 -30.24 15.28
CA MET A 426 -10.39 -29.72 15.34
C MET A 426 -10.56 -28.44 14.53
N LEU A 427 -9.60 -27.51 14.61
CA LEU A 427 -9.59 -26.28 13.81
C LEU A 427 -9.55 -26.58 12.30
N ASN A 428 -8.66 -27.47 11.85
CA ASN A 428 -8.56 -27.84 10.42
C ASN A 428 -9.84 -28.52 9.90
N LYS A 429 -10.50 -29.34 10.72
CA LYS A 429 -11.79 -29.95 10.38
C LYS A 429 -12.87 -28.88 10.17
N LYS A 430 -12.98 -27.91 11.08
CA LYS A 430 -13.92 -26.79 10.98
C LYS A 430 -13.64 -25.91 9.74
N ILE A 431 -12.36 -25.62 9.47
CA ILE A 431 -11.91 -24.89 8.27
C ILE A 431 -12.30 -25.65 6.98
N SER A 432 -12.14 -26.96 6.95
CA SER A 432 -12.55 -27.75 5.78
C SER A 432 -14.06 -27.68 5.54
N ASN A 433 -14.86 -27.77 6.61
CA ASN A 433 -16.31 -27.73 6.51
C ASN A 433 -16.83 -26.37 6.01
N ILE A 434 -16.32 -25.26 6.56
CA ILE A 434 -16.75 -23.91 6.14
C ILE A 434 -16.37 -23.61 4.69
N ILE A 435 -15.25 -24.15 4.20
CA ILE A 435 -14.82 -24.00 2.80
C ILE A 435 -15.71 -24.82 1.87
N LYS A 436 -16.08 -26.06 2.24
CA LYS A 436 -17.01 -26.87 1.42
C LYS A 436 -18.38 -26.23 1.30
N LEU A 437 -18.82 -25.55 2.35
CA LEU A 437 -20.12 -24.89 2.43
C LEU A 437 -20.18 -23.56 1.65
N SER A 438 -19.03 -22.96 1.31
CA SER A 438 -19.01 -21.62 0.71
C SER A 438 -19.80 -21.54 -0.58
N HIS A 439 -19.69 -22.58 -1.42
CA HIS A 439 -20.39 -22.62 -2.70
C HIS A 439 -21.92 -22.64 -2.53
N SER A 440 -22.45 -23.55 -1.71
CA SER A 440 -23.89 -23.64 -1.43
C SER A 440 -24.46 -22.38 -0.77
N MET A 441 -23.66 -21.70 0.06
CA MET A 441 -24.06 -20.42 0.66
C MET A 441 -24.17 -19.31 -0.39
N ILE A 442 -23.24 -19.26 -1.34
CA ILE A 442 -23.24 -18.25 -2.41
C ILE A 442 -24.36 -18.51 -3.42
N GLU A 443 -24.62 -19.77 -3.77
CA GLU A 443 -25.79 -20.15 -4.58
C GLU A 443 -27.09 -19.72 -3.90
N ALA A 444 -27.26 -20.03 -2.61
CA ALA A 444 -28.43 -19.59 -1.85
C ALA A 444 -28.53 -18.06 -1.82
N TYR A 445 -27.43 -17.35 -1.58
CA TYR A 445 -27.40 -15.88 -1.63
C TYR A 445 -27.84 -15.32 -3.00
N ASN A 446 -27.36 -15.88 -4.11
CA ASN A 446 -27.73 -15.40 -5.44
C ASN A 446 -29.24 -15.58 -5.71
N ILE A 447 -29.83 -16.68 -5.23
CA ILE A 447 -31.29 -16.90 -5.29
C ILE A 447 -32.03 -15.85 -4.45
N LEU A 448 -31.58 -15.60 -3.22
CA LEU A 448 -32.19 -14.59 -2.34
C LEU A 448 -32.06 -13.18 -2.93
N LYS A 449 -30.92 -12.87 -3.55
CA LYS A 449 -30.65 -11.59 -4.20
C LYS A 449 -31.55 -11.37 -5.40
N SER A 450 -31.71 -12.36 -6.27
CA SER A 450 -32.67 -12.29 -7.38
C SER A 450 -34.08 -12.02 -6.86
N ARG A 451 -34.51 -12.69 -5.78
CA ARG A 451 -35.83 -12.46 -5.17
C ARG A 451 -35.96 -11.07 -4.55
N GLU A 452 -34.90 -10.53 -3.94
CA GLU A 452 -34.89 -9.18 -3.39
C GLU A 452 -34.96 -8.14 -4.53
N ASP A 453 -34.19 -8.32 -5.59
CA ASP A 453 -34.20 -7.46 -6.78
C ASP A 453 -35.55 -7.52 -7.52
N ASP A 454 -36.20 -8.69 -7.56
CA ASP A 454 -37.55 -8.83 -8.11
C ASP A 454 -38.58 -8.01 -7.31
N ILE A 455 -38.45 -7.96 -5.99
CA ILE A 455 -39.30 -7.11 -5.13
C ILE A 455 -39.05 -5.63 -5.39
N ILE A 456 -37.79 -5.22 -5.56
CA ILE A 456 -37.42 -3.81 -5.75
C ILE A 456 -37.81 -3.32 -7.15
N ASN A 457 -37.53 -4.10 -8.19
CA ASN A 457 -37.69 -3.69 -9.59
C ASN A 457 -39.14 -3.81 -10.07
N ASN A 458 -39.89 -4.80 -9.58
CA ASN A 458 -41.32 -4.92 -9.88
C ASN A 458 -42.13 -4.10 -8.87
N GLY A 459 -42.05 -2.76 -8.99
CA GLY A 459 -42.74 -1.77 -8.13
C GLY A 459 -44.28 -1.89 -8.05
N ASN A 460 -44.88 -2.94 -8.62
CA ASN A 460 -46.32 -3.25 -8.59
C ASN A 460 -46.68 -4.50 -7.77
N PHE A 461 -45.77 -5.12 -6.99
CA PHE A 461 -46.02 -6.45 -6.41
C PHE A 461 -45.69 -6.68 -4.92
N ILE A 462 -45.57 -5.65 -4.09
CA ILE A 462 -45.87 -5.86 -2.66
C ILE A 462 -47.34 -5.51 -2.46
N SER A 463 -48.19 -6.53 -2.50
CA SER A 463 -49.61 -6.32 -2.17
C SER A 463 -49.70 -5.71 -0.77
N LEU A 464 -50.73 -4.89 -0.49
CA LEU A 464 -50.99 -4.40 0.87
C LEU A 464 -50.95 -5.54 1.89
N ILE A 465 -51.39 -6.74 1.50
CA ILE A 465 -51.36 -7.97 2.30
C ILE A 465 -49.92 -8.39 2.65
N ASP A 466 -48.96 -8.26 1.74
CA ASP A 466 -47.56 -8.60 1.98
C ASP A 466 -46.87 -7.52 2.84
N ILE A 467 -47.21 -6.24 2.64
CA ILE A 467 -46.79 -5.15 3.54
C ILE A 467 -47.35 -5.39 4.95
N ASP A 468 -48.62 -5.77 5.07
CA ASP A 468 -49.27 -6.01 6.36
C ASP A 468 -48.70 -7.24 7.07
N LYS A 469 -48.39 -8.33 6.35
CA LYS A 469 -47.70 -9.50 6.88
C LYS A 469 -46.29 -9.17 7.36
N LEU A 470 -45.56 -8.40 6.58
CA LEU A 470 -44.22 -7.92 6.92
C LEU A 470 -44.28 -6.98 8.14
N ASN A 471 -45.29 -6.11 8.21
CA ASN A 471 -45.53 -5.19 9.34
C ASN A 471 -45.84 -5.98 10.61
N PHE A 472 -46.72 -6.97 10.48
CA PHE A 472 -47.09 -7.87 11.57
C PHE A 472 -45.87 -8.63 12.08
N PHE A 473 -45.09 -9.27 11.18
CA PHE A 473 -43.86 -9.95 11.55
C PHE A 473 -42.88 -9.00 12.25
N ILE A 474 -42.67 -7.82 11.68
CA ILE A 474 -41.76 -6.83 12.23
C ILE A 474 -42.21 -6.35 13.61
N ASN A 475 -43.53 -6.29 13.86
CA ASN A 475 -44.10 -5.96 15.16
C ASN A 475 -43.97 -7.09 16.19
N THR A 476 -44.02 -8.34 15.74
CA THR A 476 -43.85 -9.51 16.61
C THR A 476 -42.40 -9.86 16.92
N LYS A 477 -41.46 -9.55 16.01
CA LYS A 477 -40.03 -9.81 16.20
C LYS A 477 -39.41 -8.71 17.04
N GLU A 478 -38.73 -9.10 18.12
CA GLU A 478 -37.92 -8.18 18.92
C GLU A 478 -36.61 -7.90 18.18
N PHE A 479 -36.53 -6.75 17.52
CA PHE A 479 -35.28 -6.28 16.90
C PHE A 479 -34.43 -5.58 17.94
N LEU A 480 -33.30 -6.20 18.26
CA LEU A 480 -32.25 -5.55 19.01
C LEU A 480 -31.63 -4.44 18.16
N THR A 481 -31.21 -3.35 18.81
CA THR A 481 -30.40 -2.32 18.16
C THR A 481 -29.02 -2.87 17.78
N PHE A 482 -28.40 -2.31 16.74
CA PHE A 482 -27.05 -2.67 16.33
C PHE A 482 -26.05 -2.55 17.48
N LYS A 483 -26.23 -1.57 18.37
CA LYS A 483 -25.42 -1.40 19.57
C LYS A 483 -25.60 -2.54 20.57
N GLU A 484 -26.84 -2.92 20.87
CA GLU A 484 -27.13 -4.06 21.76
C GLU A 484 -26.56 -5.35 21.17
N ILE A 485 -26.76 -5.58 19.88
CA ILE A 485 -26.17 -6.71 19.16
C ILE A 485 -24.65 -6.67 19.30
N LYS A 486 -23.98 -5.54 19.07
CA LYS A 486 -22.52 -5.44 19.17
C LYS A 486 -21.98 -5.73 20.59
N ILE A 487 -22.74 -5.43 21.64
CA ILE A 487 -22.30 -5.52 23.05
C ILE A 487 -22.56 -6.90 23.67
N ILE A 488 -23.61 -7.62 23.25
CA ILE A 488 -23.98 -8.94 23.83
C ILE A 488 -22.97 -10.02 23.38
N LYS A 489 -22.25 -10.64 24.32
CA LYS A 489 -21.14 -11.62 24.16
C LYS A 489 -19.79 -11.04 23.70
N SER A 490 -18.93 -10.71 24.66
CA SER A 490 -17.48 -10.78 24.45
C SER A 490 -16.97 -12.11 25.01
N PHE A 491 -16.32 -12.91 24.16
CA PHE A 491 -15.60 -14.09 24.63
C PHE A 491 -14.35 -13.62 25.38
N ASN A 492 -14.26 -13.96 26.67
CA ASN A 492 -13.04 -14.05 27.49
C ASN A 492 -11.91 -13.04 27.20
N ASN A 493 -12.23 -11.75 27.14
CA ASN A 493 -11.21 -10.73 27.32
C ASN A 493 -11.10 -10.43 28.81
N THR A 494 -10.13 -11.04 29.48
CA THR A 494 -9.68 -10.62 30.81
C THR A 494 -9.47 -9.11 30.79
N ASP A 495 -10.21 -8.38 31.63
CA ASP A 495 -10.09 -6.93 31.71
C ASP A 495 -8.71 -6.57 32.26
N ILE A 496 -7.84 -6.13 31.35
CA ILE A 496 -6.52 -5.60 31.71
C ILE A 496 -6.76 -4.21 32.29
N ASN A 497 -6.52 -4.05 33.60
CA ASN A 497 -6.53 -2.73 34.23
C ASN A 497 -5.23 -1.98 33.87
N ILE A 498 -5.21 -1.42 32.64
CA ILE A 498 -4.07 -0.72 32.06
C ILE A 498 -3.54 0.35 33.02
N ASN A 499 -4.45 1.15 33.61
CA ASN A 499 -4.10 2.24 34.51
C ASN A 499 -3.38 1.73 35.77
N LYS A 500 -3.83 0.61 36.36
CA LYS A 500 -3.17 0.01 37.53
C LYS A 500 -1.74 -0.46 37.21
N VAL A 501 -1.52 -1.03 36.02
CA VAL A 501 -0.20 -1.52 35.60
C VAL A 501 0.74 -0.36 35.23
N LEU A 502 0.23 0.67 34.53
CA LEU A 502 0.97 1.91 34.26
C LEU A 502 1.41 2.60 35.56
N ASN A 503 0.51 2.77 36.53
CA ASN A 503 0.84 3.33 37.84
C ASN A 503 1.94 2.53 38.57
N LYS A 504 1.99 1.21 38.39
CA LYS A 504 3.04 0.35 38.95
C LYS A 504 4.38 0.51 38.22
N ILE A 505 4.35 0.73 36.90
CA ILE A 505 5.54 1.05 36.08
C ILE A 505 6.11 2.40 36.52
N ASP A 506 5.28 3.43 36.59
CA ASP A 506 5.68 4.78 37.00
C ASP A 506 6.24 4.78 38.42
N LYS A 507 5.57 4.10 39.36
CA LYS A 507 6.09 3.90 40.72
C LYS A 507 7.46 3.22 40.73
N ASN A 508 7.71 2.25 39.85
CA ASN A 508 9.03 1.60 39.75
C ASN A 508 10.09 2.53 39.15
N ILE A 509 9.74 3.37 38.18
CA ILE A 509 10.62 4.39 37.60
C ILE A 509 10.99 5.43 38.66
N SER A 510 10.01 5.97 39.39
CA SER A 510 10.22 6.95 40.46
C SER A 510 11.11 6.42 41.60
N ASN A 511 11.09 5.10 41.83
CA ASN A 511 11.93 4.44 42.83
C ASN A 511 13.25 3.87 42.25
N ALA A 512 13.65 4.28 41.03
CA ALA A 512 14.84 3.81 40.32
C ALA A 512 14.94 2.27 40.10
N LYS A 513 13.81 1.55 40.17
CA LYS A 513 13.72 0.09 39.91
C LYS A 513 13.49 -0.19 38.42
N TYR A 514 14.41 0.24 37.56
CA TYR A 514 14.24 0.24 36.10
C TYR A 514 14.05 -1.17 35.50
N GLN A 515 14.68 -2.21 36.05
CA GLN A 515 14.47 -3.59 35.61
C GLN A 515 13.01 -4.03 35.84
N ASN A 516 12.44 -3.73 37.01
CA ASN A 516 11.05 -4.07 37.32
C ASN A 516 10.06 -3.23 36.50
N ALA A 517 10.39 -1.97 36.21
CA ALA A 517 9.60 -1.14 35.30
C ALA A 517 9.60 -1.73 33.87
N SER A 518 10.78 -2.15 33.38
CA SER A 518 10.93 -2.79 32.07
C SER A 518 10.17 -4.12 31.97
N LEU A 519 10.22 -4.96 33.00
CA LEU A 519 9.48 -6.22 33.07
C LEU A 519 7.96 -6.00 33.04
N ASN A 520 7.45 -5.08 33.88
CA ASN A 520 6.03 -4.74 33.90
C ASN A 520 5.56 -4.12 32.57
N ALA A 521 6.39 -3.28 31.93
CA ALA A 521 6.08 -2.68 30.64
C ALA A 521 6.04 -3.75 29.53
N LYS A 522 7.01 -4.66 29.52
CA LYS A 522 7.02 -5.81 28.63
C LYS A 522 5.74 -6.63 28.81
N GLU A 523 5.39 -7.01 30.04
CA GLU A 523 4.18 -7.77 30.36
C GLU A 523 2.90 -7.07 29.90
N LEU A 524 2.77 -5.75 30.13
CA LEU A 524 1.64 -4.97 29.64
C LEU A 524 1.57 -4.97 28.11
N THR A 525 2.71 -4.79 27.44
CA THR A 525 2.80 -4.86 25.98
C THR A 525 2.38 -6.23 25.45
N MET A 526 2.82 -7.32 26.09
CA MET A 526 2.39 -8.69 25.73
C MET A 526 0.87 -8.83 25.80
N GLN A 527 0.27 -8.42 26.91
CA GLN A 527 -1.16 -8.55 27.16
C GLN A 527 -1.99 -7.74 26.15
N LEU A 528 -1.56 -6.51 25.84
CA LEU A 528 -2.25 -5.65 24.86
C LEU A 528 -2.13 -6.18 23.44
N LEU A 529 -0.93 -6.62 23.03
CA LEU A 529 -0.70 -7.21 21.70
C LEU A 529 -1.52 -8.47 21.51
N TYR A 530 -1.53 -9.33 22.52
CA TYR A 530 -2.29 -10.57 22.52
C TYR A 530 -3.81 -10.30 22.39
N LYS A 531 -4.32 -9.31 23.13
CA LYS A 531 -5.73 -8.88 23.05
C LYS A 531 -6.10 -8.44 21.63
N VAL A 532 -5.27 -7.63 20.98
CA VAL A 532 -5.54 -7.16 19.61
C VAL A 532 -5.43 -8.30 18.59
N TYR A 533 -4.43 -9.16 18.71
CA TYR A 533 -4.11 -10.20 17.73
C TYR A 533 -5.14 -11.34 17.67
N TYR A 534 -5.72 -11.67 18.83
CA TYR A 534 -6.69 -12.77 18.99
C TYR A 534 -8.13 -12.27 19.21
N SER A 535 -8.38 -10.96 19.09
CA SER A 535 -9.73 -10.41 19.22
C SER A 535 -10.64 -10.96 18.13
N CYS A 536 -11.61 -11.79 18.50
CA CYS A 536 -12.59 -12.30 17.55
C CYS A 536 -13.76 -11.30 17.39
N PRO A 537 -14.16 -10.96 16.15
CA PRO A 537 -15.33 -10.12 15.92
C PRO A 537 -16.59 -10.88 16.31
N LYS A 538 -17.66 -10.14 16.62
CA LYS A 538 -18.99 -10.73 16.70
C LYS A 538 -19.56 -10.90 15.30
N LEU A 539 -19.96 -12.12 14.96
CA LEU A 539 -20.70 -12.40 13.73
C LEU A 539 -22.17 -11.96 13.91
N ILE A 540 -22.64 -11.09 13.01
CA ILE A 540 -24.06 -10.72 12.94
C ILE A 540 -24.73 -11.67 11.93
N GLY A 541 -25.42 -12.67 12.47
CA GLY A 541 -26.13 -13.69 11.71
C GLY A 541 -27.53 -13.29 11.24
N ILE A 542 -28.18 -14.19 10.50
CA ILE A 542 -29.48 -14.00 9.85
C ILE A 542 -30.61 -13.58 10.80
N HIS A 543 -30.53 -13.97 12.07
CA HIS A 543 -31.55 -13.62 13.06
C HIS A 543 -31.45 -12.16 13.55
N ASN A 544 -30.29 -11.53 13.40
CA ASN A 544 -29.96 -10.21 13.94
C ASN A 544 -29.94 -9.11 12.87
N LEU A 545 -30.54 -9.36 11.70
CA LEU A 545 -30.58 -8.38 10.61
C LEU A 545 -31.59 -7.27 10.85
N PRO A 546 -31.38 -6.08 10.24
CA PRO A 546 -32.40 -5.04 10.22
C PRO A 546 -33.69 -5.52 9.56
N PRO A 547 -34.83 -4.86 9.80
CA PRO A 547 -36.11 -5.19 9.17
C PRO A 547 -36.06 -5.31 7.63
N PHE A 548 -35.34 -4.42 6.94
CA PHE A 548 -35.21 -4.40 5.47
C PHE A 548 -33.78 -4.24 4.98
N SER A 549 -33.57 -4.64 3.73
CA SER A 549 -32.37 -4.26 2.98
C SER A 549 -32.31 -2.75 2.74
N HIS A 550 -31.10 -2.24 2.51
CA HIS A 550 -30.92 -0.81 2.25
C HIS A 550 -31.64 -0.33 0.98
N ASN A 551 -31.60 -1.14 -0.09
CA ASN A 551 -32.22 -0.77 -1.36
C ASN A 551 -33.74 -0.72 -1.25
N LEU A 552 -34.35 -1.68 -0.56
CA LEU A 552 -35.79 -1.63 -0.28
C LEU A 552 -36.13 -0.45 0.64
N TYR A 553 -35.30 -0.16 1.65
CA TYR A 553 -35.48 1.01 2.50
C TYR A 553 -35.48 2.32 1.70
N LEU A 554 -34.54 2.50 0.76
CA LEU A 554 -34.49 3.67 -0.10
C LEU A 554 -35.76 3.80 -0.96
N MET A 555 -36.24 2.70 -1.54
CA MET A 555 -37.47 2.67 -2.31
C MET A 555 -38.68 3.09 -1.47
N ILE A 556 -38.87 2.51 -0.27
CA ILE A 556 -40.04 2.81 0.56
C ILE A 556 -39.95 4.15 1.28
N LYS A 557 -38.74 4.71 1.44
CA LYS A 557 -38.50 5.99 2.15
C LYS A 557 -39.27 7.13 1.48
N GLU A 558 -39.38 7.13 0.16
CA GLU A 558 -40.05 8.16 -0.64
C GLU A 558 -41.58 8.06 -0.63
N ILE A 559 -42.13 6.94 -0.16
CA ILE A 559 -43.58 6.72 -0.06
C ILE A 559 -44.11 7.43 1.20
N ILE A 560 -45.00 8.41 1.01
CA ILE A 560 -45.64 9.18 2.09
C ILE A 560 -47.10 8.71 2.24
N ASN A 561 -47.62 8.65 3.47
CA ASN A 561 -49.02 8.30 3.84
C ASN A 561 -49.36 6.81 4.02
N SER A 562 -48.49 6.00 4.65
CA SER A 562 -48.84 4.64 5.07
C SER A 562 -48.37 4.36 6.51
N PRO A 563 -49.28 4.24 7.50
CA PRO A 563 -48.92 3.99 8.90
C PRO A 563 -48.09 2.71 9.10
N ALA A 564 -48.34 1.68 8.28
CA ALA A 564 -47.57 0.44 8.29
C ALA A 564 -46.12 0.67 7.83
N LEU A 565 -45.93 1.43 6.75
CA LEU A 565 -44.59 1.78 6.25
C LEU A 565 -43.86 2.74 7.20
N ASP A 566 -44.56 3.67 7.85
CA ASP A 566 -43.94 4.59 8.80
C ASP A 566 -43.43 3.84 10.05
N ASN A 567 -44.20 2.88 10.56
CA ASN A 567 -43.76 2.01 11.65
C ASN A 567 -42.53 1.16 11.27
N MET A 568 -42.54 0.60 10.06
CA MET A 568 -41.42 -0.13 9.47
C MET A 568 -40.15 0.73 9.36
N LYS A 569 -40.26 1.97 8.85
CA LYS A 569 -39.16 2.95 8.77
C LYS A 569 -38.61 3.27 10.15
N ASN A 570 -39.49 3.55 11.12
CA ASN A 570 -39.09 3.84 12.50
C ASN A 570 -38.31 2.69 13.14
N LYS A 571 -38.68 1.44 12.86
CA LYS A 571 -37.93 0.26 13.34
C LYS A 571 -36.59 0.08 12.64
N GLN A 572 -36.52 0.34 11.34
CA GLN A 572 -35.25 0.37 10.59
C GLN A 572 -34.31 1.44 11.18
N GLU A 573 -34.80 2.65 11.44
CA GLU A 573 -34.02 3.72 12.05
C GLU A 573 -33.61 3.39 13.49
N SER A 574 -34.50 2.77 14.27
CA SER A 574 -34.20 2.31 15.63
C SER A 574 -33.11 1.25 15.67
N TYR A 575 -33.08 0.33 14.70
CA TYR A 575 -32.00 -0.66 14.58
C TYR A 575 -30.62 0.00 14.47
N TRP A 576 -30.49 1.10 13.73
CA TRP A 576 -29.22 1.81 13.53
C TRP A 576 -28.88 2.83 14.63
N ARG A 577 -29.76 3.04 15.62
CA ARG A 577 -29.55 4.00 16.70
C ARG A 577 -28.44 3.51 17.64
N ILE A 578 -27.38 4.32 17.81
CA ILE A 578 -26.19 4.05 18.66
C ILE A 578 -26.29 4.85 19.96
#